data_AF-A0A355DVW1-F1
#
_entry.id   AF-A0A355DVW1-F1
#
_cell.length_a   1.000
_cell.length_b   1.000
_cell.length_c   1.000
_cell.angle_alpha   90.00
_cell.angle_beta   90.00
_cell.angle_gamma   90.00
#
_symmetry.space_group_name_H-M   'P 1'
#
loop_
_entity.id
_entity.type
_entity.pdbx_description
1 polymer ?
#
loop_
_entity_poly.entity_id
_entity_poly.type
_entity_poly.pdbx_seq_one_letter_code
_entity_poly.pdbx_strand_id
1 'polypeptide(L)'
;MTSNLATKLRIGTQQSHSAAEHTEFMKRFVKGAVDRNSFGKLLGNLYYIYRQLEAELECYQYHPWISPIYFPELNRTANLENDLTFHYGDHWREKITPTPAAQGCIPKLQIAYRL
;
A
#
# COMPACT_ATOMS: atom_id res chain seq x y z
N MET A 1 16.22 -5.26 -28.47
CA MET A 1 15.10 -4.40 -28.06
C MET A 1 14.96 -4.49 -26.56
N THR A 2 15.23 -3.42 -25.83
CA THR A 2 14.90 -3.32 -24.40
C THR A 2 13.38 -3.40 -24.28
N SER A 3 12.89 -4.54 -23.82
CA SER A 3 11.46 -4.71 -23.59
C SER A 3 11.02 -3.72 -22.51
N ASN A 4 10.02 -2.89 -22.84
CA ASN A 4 9.50 -1.84 -21.96
C ASN A 4 8.95 -2.46 -20.65
N LEU A 5 9.60 -2.16 -19.52
CA LEU A 5 9.22 -2.69 -18.20
C LEU A 5 7.79 -2.30 -17.83
N ALA A 6 7.35 -1.09 -18.15
CA ALA A 6 5.98 -0.65 -17.86
C ALA A 6 4.94 -1.50 -18.61
N THR A 7 5.20 -1.83 -19.88
CA THR A 7 4.35 -2.74 -20.66
C THR A 7 4.34 -4.14 -20.07
N LYS A 8 5.50 -4.67 -19.66
CA LYS A 8 5.62 -5.98 -19.02
C LYS A 8 4.85 -6.06 -17.70
N LEU A 9 4.97 -5.04 -16.84
CA LEU A 9 4.22 -4.99 -15.59
C LEU A 9 2.71 -4.94 -15.86
N ARG A 10 2.27 -4.03 -16.74
CA ARG A 10 0.85 -3.87 -17.10
C ARG A 10 0.20 -5.18 -17.59
N ILE A 11 0.86 -5.86 -18.53
CA ILE A 11 0.33 -7.10 -19.11
C ILE A 11 0.49 -8.26 -18.10
N GLY A 12 1.67 -8.36 -17.47
CA GLY A 12 2.00 -9.46 -16.55
C GLY A 12 1.14 -9.51 -15.29
N THR A 13 0.62 -8.36 -14.82
CA THR A 13 -0.25 -8.31 -13.65
C THR A 13 -1.74 -8.24 -13.99
N GLN A 14 -2.14 -8.31 -15.26
CA GLN A 14 -3.53 -8.12 -15.68
C GLN A 14 -4.49 -9.11 -15.01
N GLN A 15 -4.11 -10.39 -14.97
CA GLN A 15 -4.94 -11.42 -14.33
C GLN A 15 -5.07 -11.20 -12.82
N SER A 16 -3.97 -10.86 -12.14
CA SER A 16 -3.97 -10.56 -10.70
C SER A 16 -4.79 -9.31 -10.39
N HIS A 17 -4.73 -8.29 -11.25
CA HIS A 17 -5.55 -7.09 -11.13
C HIS A 17 -7.05 -7.43 -11.22
N SER A 18 -7.46 -8.15 -12.27
CA SER A 18 -8.84 -8.60 -12.40
C SER A 18 -9.30 -9.42 -11.20
N ALA A 19 -8.46 -10.32 -10.69
CA ALA A 19 -8.79 -11.10 -9.48
C ALA A 19 -8.99 -10.21 -8.25
N ALA A 20 -8.14 -9.19 -8.05
CA ALA A 20 -8.23 -8.26 -6.93
C ALA A 20 -9.52 -7.42 -6.96
N GLU A 21 -9.91 -6.91 -8.14
CA GLU A 21 -11.15 -6.14 -8.33
C GLU A 21 -12.42 -6.97 -8.07
N HIS A 22 -12.35 -8.29 -8.28
CA HIS A 22 -13.48 -9.20 -8.09
C HIS A 22 -13.55 -9.82 -6.69
N THR A 23 -12.72 -9.36 -5.75
CA THR A 23 -12.89 -9.72 -4.33
C THR A 23 -14.20 -9.17 -3.80
N GLU A 24 -14.81 -9.87 -2.84
CA GLU A 24 -16.11 -9.46 -2.28
C GLU A 24 -16.06 -8.06 -1.64
N PHE A 25 -14.93 -7.72 -1.01
CA PHE A 25 -14.72 -6.37 -0.48
C PHE A 25 -14.76 -5.31 -1.59
N MET A 26 -14.02 -5.50 -2.69
CA MET A 26 -13.98 -4.53 -3.79
C MET A 26 -15.31 -4.41 -4.53
N LYS A 27 -16.02 -5.52 -4.73
CA LYS A 27 -17.39 -5.49 -5.29
C LYS A 27 -18.33 -4.65 -4.44
N ARG A 28 -18.26 -4.77 -3.11
CA ARG A 28 -19.06 -3.95 -2.18
C ARG A 28 -18.61 -2.49 -2.21
N PHE A 29 -17.30 -2.25 -2.27
CA PHE A 29 -16.71 -0.91 -2.31
C PHE A 29 -17.21 -0.10 -3.51
N VAL A 30 -17.12 -0.68 -4.72
CA VAL A 30 -17.57 -0.02 -5.97
C VAL A 30 -19.08 0.21 -5.98
N LYS A 31 -19.86 -0.65 -5.30
CA LYS A 31 -21.32 -0.47 -5.13
C LYS A 31 -21.70 0.53 -4.05
N GLY A 32 -20.74 1.16 -3.36
CA GLY A 32 -21.00 2.07 -2.23
C GLY A 32 -21.52 1.37 -0.97
N ALA A 33 -21.36 0.05 -0.86
CA ALA A 33 -21.90 -0.80 0.21
C ALA A 33 -20.85 -1.18 1.27
N VAL A 34 -19.96 -0.25 1.60
CA VAL A 34 -18.92 -0.39 2.63
C VAL A 34 -19.18 0.60 3.75
N ASP A 35 -19.18 0.12 4.98
CA ASP A 35 -19.38 0.95 6.17
C ASP A 35 -18.09 1.64 6.61
N ARG A 36 -18.25 2.70 7.42
CA ARG A 36 -17.14 3.53 7.90
C ARG A 36 -16.08 2.74 8.68
N ASN A 37 -16.46 1.71 9.43
CA ASN A 37 -15.51 0.90 10.21
C ASN A 37 -14.69 0.00 9.28
N SER A 38 -15.35 -0.68 8.34
CA SER A 38 -14.66 -1.48 7.32
C SER A 38 -13.69 -0.66 6.48
N PHE A 39 -14.07 0.56 6.08
CA PHE A 39 -13.18 1.46 5.36
C PHE A 39 -12.01 1.95 6.24
N GLY A 40 -12.27 2.35 7.49
CA GLY A 40 -11.23 2.73 8.43
C GLY A 40 -10.20 1.61 8.66
N LYS A 41 -10.65 0.34 8.71
CA LYS A 41 -9.75 -0.82 8.79
C LYS A 41 -8.89 -0.98 7.54
N LEU A 42 -9.45 -0.75 6.34
CA LEU A 42 -8.66 -0.73 5.10
C LEU A 42 -7.55 0.32 5.20
N LEU A 43 -7.90 1.56 5.57
CA LEU A 43 -6.94 2.65 5.74
C LEU A 43 -5.86 2.33 6.77
N GLY A 44 -6.25 1.72 7.90
CA GLY A 44 -5.31 1.28 8.94
C GLY A 44 -4.30 0.26 8.42
N ASN A 45 -4.75 -0.73 7.63
CA ASN A 45 -3.84 -1.68 6.99
C ASN A 45 -2.91 -1.00 5.97
N LEU A 46 -3.46 -0.09 5.15
CA LEU A 46 -2.66 0.67 4.18
C LEU A 46 -1.61 1.52 4.88
N TYR A 47 -1.92 2.18 6.00
CA TYR A 47 -0.95 2.94 6.77
C TYR A 47 0.30 2.12 7.13
N TYR A 48 0.13 0.91 7.67
CA TYR A 48 1.29 0.08 8.02
C TYR A 48 2.08 -0.40 6.78
N ILE A 49 1.39 -0.72 5.68
CA ILE A 49 2.02 -1.16 4.43
C ILE A 49 2.82 -0.01 3.80
N TYR A 50 2.21 1.17 3.66
CA TYR A 50 2.86 2.34 3.08
C TYR A 50 4.00 2.87 3.95
N ARG A 51 3.82 2.88 5.28
CA ARG A 51 4.89 3.27 6.20
C ARG A 51 6.14 2.40 6.02
N GLN A 52 5.98 1.08 5.86
CA GLN A 52 7.12 0.20 5.59
C GLN A 52 7.70 0.43 4.20
N LEU A 53 6.84 0.48 3.16
CA LEU A 53 7.27 0.68 1.78
C LEU A 53 8.08 1.98 1.62
N GLU A 54 7.59 3.07 2.18
CA GLU A 54 8.21 4.39 2.07
C GLU A 54 9.54 4.45 2.84
N ALA A 55 9.61 3.83 4.03
CA ALA A 55 10.86 3.73 4.79
C ALA A 55 11.95 2.97 4.02
N GLU A 56 11.58 1.88 3.34
CA GLU A 56 12.51 1.10 2.51
C GLU A 56 12.93 1.90 1.28
N LEU A 57 12.00 2.53 0.57
CA LEU A 57 12.33 3.37 -0.58
C LEU A 57 13.25 4.55 -0.20
N GLU A 58 13.02 5.20 0.94
CA GLU A 58 13.87 6.26 1.47
C GLU A 58 15.28 5.77 1.82
N CYS A 59 15.39 4.59 2.46
CA CYS A 59 16.67 3.98 2.79
C CYS A 59 17.54 3.71 1.54
N TYR A 60 16.90 3.36 0.42
CA TYR A 60 17.56 3.04 -0.84
C TYR A 60 17.44 4.15 -1.90
N GLN A 61 17.11 5.39 -1.51
CA GLN A 61 16.84 6.49 -2.45
C GLN A 61 18.01 6.80 -3.42
N TYR A 62 19.24 6.48 -3.04
CA TYR A 62 20.44 6.66 -3.87
C TYR A 62 20.90 5.39 -4.60
N HIS A 63 20.19 4.27 -4.42
CA HIS A 63 20.52 3.01 -5.09
C HIS A 63 20.20 3.11 -6.60
N PRO A 64 21.09 2.66 -7.52
CA PRO A 64 20.93 2.85 -8.97
C PRO A 64 19.60 2.35 -9.56
N TRP A 65 18.97 1.35 -8.95
CA TRP A 65 17.69 0.80 -9.41
C TRP A 65 16.45 1.38 -8.71
N ILE A 66 16.63 2.01 -7.54
CA ILE A 66 15.52 2.61 -6.77
C ILE A 66 15.42 4.10 -7.03
N SER A 67 16.55 4.80 -7.12
CA SER A 67 16.61 6.25 -7.39
C SER A 67 15.74 6.68 -8.60
N PRO A 68 15.70 5.97 -9.74
CA PRO A 68 14.86 6.35 -10.88
C PRO A 68 13.35 6.23 -10.64
N ILE A 69 12.93 5.53 -9.59
CA ILE A 69 11.52 5.30 -9.24
C ILE A 69 11.15 5.88 -7.86
N TYR A 70 12.08 6.57 -7.20
CA TYR A 70 11.83 7.21 -5.92
C TYR A 70 11.29 8.62 -6.13
N PHE A 71 9.99 8.77 -5.90
CA PHE A 71 9.25 10.02 -6.04
C PHE A 71 8.58 10.35 -4.70
N PRO A 72 9.21 11.16 -3.83
CA PRO A 72 8.66 11.51 -2.52
C PRO A 72 7.26 12.14 -2.57
N GLU A 73 6.91 12.80 -3.68
CA GLU A 73 5.57 13.33 -3.94
C GLU A 73 4.49 12.24 -4.05
N LEU A 74 4.89 10.97 -4.18
CA LEU A 74 4.00 9.80 -4.17
C LEU A 74 3.86 9.16 -2.78
N ASN A 75 4.55 9.66 -1.75
CA ASN A 75 4.41 9.16 -0.38
C ASN A 75 3.01 9.46 0.18
N ARG A 76 2.39 8.45 0.77
CA ARG A 76 1.00 8.44 1.27
C ARG A 76 0.93 8.42 2.79
N THR A 77 1.99 8.05 3.51
CA THR A 77 1.93 7.90 4.98
C THR A 77 1.31 9.12 5.67
N ALA A 78 1.79 10.34 5.37
CA ALA A 78 1.26 11.56 6.00
C ALA A 78 -0.24 11.79 5.72
N ASN A 79 -0.70 11.51 4.49
CA ASN A 79 -2.12 11.62 4.15
C ASN A 79 -2.96 10.55 4.87
N LEU A 80 -2.43 9.33 4.99
CA LEU A 80 -3.08 8.26 5.75
C LEU A 80 -3.17 8.58 7.24
N GLU A 81 -2.19 9.28 7.83
CA GLU A 81 -2.29 9.76 9.22
C GLU A 81 -3.42 10.78 9.40
N ASN A 82 -3.63 11.67 8.43
CA ASN A 82 -4.76 12.61 8.44
C ASN A 82 -6.10 11.87 8.32
N ASP A 83 -6.20 10.92 7.40
CA ASP A 83 -7.40 10.11 7.22
C ASP A 83 -7.73 9.31 8.49
N LEU A 84 -6.73 8.71 9.13
CA LEU A 84 -6.90 7.95 10.36
C LEU A 84 -7.29 8.84 11.53
N THR A 85 -6.78 10.06 11.60
CA THR A 85 -7.23 11.07 12.58
C THR A 85 -8.71 11.40 12.36
N PHE A 86 -9.15 11.58 11.12
CA PHE A 86 -10.56 11.80 10.80
C PHE A 86 -11.47 10.59 11.15
N HIS A 87 -10.98 9.36 10.95
CA HIS A 87 -11.76 8.15 11.19
C HIS A 87 -11.80 7.71 12.65
N TYR A 88 -10.71 7.87 13.40
CA TYR A 88 -10.52 7.31 14.74
C TYR A 88 -10.20 8.35 15.82
N GLY A 89 -9.99 9.62 15.47
CA GLY A 89 -9.60 10.71 16.37
C GLY A 89 -8.10 10.79 16.62
N ASP A 90 -7.65 11.75 17.42
CA ASP A 90 -6.22 12.05 17.65
C ASP A 90 -5.40 10.86 18.17
N HIS A 91 -6.04 9.97 18.93
CA HIS A 91 -5.46 8.72 19.47
C HIS A 91 -5.63 7.52 18.53
N TRP A 92 -5.73 7.73 17.21
CA TRP A 92 -5.96 6.66 16.24
C TRP A 92 -4.91 5.54 16.28
N ARG A 93 -3.65 5.86 16.63
CA ARG A 93 -2.54 4.90 16.71
C ARG A 93 -2.80 3.79 17.73
N GLU A 94 -3.56 4.06 18.79
CA GLU A 94 -3.94 3.08 19.82
C GLU A 94 -5.14 2.23 19.39
N LYS A 95 -5.85 2.65 18.34
CA LYS A 95 -7.13 2.07 17.90
C LYS A 95 -7.00 1.19 16.67
N ILE A 96 -5.85 1.20 16.00
CA ILE A 96 -5.59 0.38 14.83
C ILE A 96 -4.54 -0.68 15.11
N THR A 97 -4.68 -1.82 14.46
CA THR A 97 -3.68 -2.89 14.46
C THR A 97 -3.70 -3.52 13.08
N PRO A 98 -2.55 -3.84 12.48
CA PRO A 98 -2.53 -4.50 11.18
C PRO A 98 -3.24 -5.85 11.29
N THR A 99 -4.07 -6.17 10.30
CA THR A 99 -4.66 -7.50 10.19
C THR A 99 -3.57 -8.55 9.96
N PRO A 100 -3.83 -9.85 10.20
CA PRO A 100 -2.87 -10.91 9.89
C PRO A 100 -2.38 -10.88 8.44
N ALA A 101 -3.25 -10.51 7.49
CA ALA A 101 -2.88 -10.36 6.08
C ALA A 101 -1.89 -9.21 5.86
N ALA A 102 -2.13 -8.04 6.48
CA ALA A 102 -1.19 -6.92 6.42
C ALA A 102 0.14 -7.24 7.13
N GLN A 103 0.07 -7.89 8.29
CA GLN A 103 1.25 -8.34 9.02
C GLN A 103 2.11 -9.32 8.19
N GLY A 104 1.48 -10.18 7.38
CA GLY A 104 2.18 -11.05 6.45
C GLY A 104 2.71 -10.36 5.18
N CYS A 105 2.22 -9.15 4.87
CA CYS A 105 2.67 -8.33 3.75
C CYS A 105 3.92 -7.51 4.10
N ILE A 106 3.93 -6.87 5.28
CA ILE A 106 4.95 -5.92 5.72
C ILE A 106 6.39 -6.47 5.59
N PRO A 107 6.72 -7.71 6.04
CA PRO A 107 8.08 -8.24 5.90
C PRO A 107 8.52 -8.43 4.44
N LYS A 108 7.59 -8.60 3.49
CA LYS A 108 7.90 -8.78 2.07
C LYS A 108 8.36 -7.48 1.39
N LEU A 109 8.15 -6.35 2.05
CA LEU A 109 8.58 -5.03 1.58
C LEU A 109 10.02 -4.71 1.98
N GLN A 110 10.60 -5.47 2.91
CA GLN A 110 12.00 -5.32 3.27
C GLN A 110 12.87 -5.66 2.07
N ILE A 111 13.71 -4.70 1.66
CA ILE A 111 14.60 -4.87 0.50
C ILE A 111 15.82 -5.73 0.87
N ALA A 112 15.97 -6.09 2.14
CA ALA A 112 17.00 -6.98 2.65
C ALA A 112 17.14 -8.25 1.78
N TYR A 113 18.35 -8.44 1.24
CA TYR A 113 18.85 -9.60 0.48
C TYR A 113 18.76 -9.60 -1.06
N ARG A 114 18.35 -8.55 -1.77
CA ARG A 114 18.25 -8.61 -3.26
C ARG A 114 18.71 -7.40 -4.06
N LEU A 115 19.49 -6.50 -3.49
CA LEU A 115 20.20 -5.43 -4.21
C LEU A 115 21.70 -5.53 -3.96
#